data_AF-V5ES16-F1
#
_entry.id   AF-V5ES16-F1
#
_cell.length_a   1.000
_cell.length_b   1.000
_cell.length_c   1.000
_cell.angle_alpha   90.00
_cell.angle_beta   90.00
_cell.angle_gamma   90.00
#
_symmetry.space_group_name_H-M   'P 1'
#
loop_
_entity.id
_entity.type
_entity.pdbx_description
1 polymer ?
#
loop_
_entity_poly.entity_id
_entity_poly.type
_entity_poly.pdbx_seq_one_letter_code
_entity_poly.pdbx_strand_id
1 'polypeptide(L)'
;MMDGVDEYAGQDSGTHLTLELRGTRFTIERETMMNLPESVLLCLFPNGLILTRQPRVQSLIDQDGGAGEDDEEELYLVDFDPQCLSYVLSFFKTAQDDFYGTHEAPGKYRPSSSFGNNSGMYQYNGAGEDPNNMNQGGMSQIPLMNKQPIIVLREELEYFAIPPKKAVTDAQPAALDPEAFEGTDPSTGHPTPALLRLKYACGDALLDRKQIFTALQRNVNKENNLAEQHLIDMLCMSGFDREDTWGFRALEPNRCCITSIALVLLKTGITHAGELEAEGINPESLAANDYHDPSGQTSMMNNIRVDHQQFATAQKLLLFWRKPARKCWWDGIDIVLPANKDNTTAEAAQTVQPDDLNDAGLTAKEVELLKSGKGRKVRVWARRVWTLELSLI
;
A
#
# COMPACT_ATOMS: atom_id res chain seq x y z
N MET A 1 -29.12 -43.41 35.08
CA MET A 1 -29.09 -41.94 35.10
C MET A 1 -27.66 -41.54 34.81
N MET A 2 -27.34 -41.50 33.53
CA MET A 2 -26.19 -40.78 32.98
C MET A 2 -26.77 -39.47 32.44
N ASP A 3 -26.07 -38.37 32.67
CA ASP A 3 -25.97 -37.27 31.71
C ASP A 3 -24.75 -36.46 32.13
N GLY A 4 -23.63 -36.73 31.44
CA GLY A 4 -22.50 -35.83 31.35
C GLY A 4 -22.78 -34.88 30.20
N VAL A 5 -22.80 -33.58 30.49
CA VAL A 5 -22.96 -32.53 29.49
C VAL A 5 -21.55 -32.22 28.99
N ASP A 6 -21.20 -32.77 27.83
CA ASP A 6 -20.06 -32.31 27.04
C ASP A 6 -20.45 -30.99 26.37
N GLU A 7 -19.87 -29.89 26.84
CA GLU A 7 -19.88 -28.57 26.19
C GLU A 7 -19.02 -28.64 24.92
N TYR A 8 -19.61 -29.01 23.80
CA TYR A 8 -19.03 -28.73 22.48
C TYR A 8 -19.22 -27.25 22.15
N ALA A 9 -18.17 -26.46 22.39
CA ALA A 9 -18.05 -25.13 21.81
C ALA A 9 -17.86 -25.28 20.29
N GLY A 10 -18.96 -25.27 19.54
CA GLY A 10 -18.93 -25.15 18.09
C GLY A 10 -18.34 -23.80 17.70
N GLN A 11 -17.11 -23.82 17.18
CA GLN A 11 -16.47 -22.65 16.61
C GLN A 11 -17.16 -22.36 15.28
N ASP A 12 -17.89 -21.25 15.19
CA ASP A 12 -18.75 -20.90 14.06
C ASP A 12 -17.92 -20.65 12.79
N SER A 13 -17.71 -21.72 12.00
CA SER A 13 -16.79 -21.79 10.85
C SER A 13 -17.14 -20.83 9.70
N GLY A 14 -18.32 -20.19 9.73
CA GLY A 14 -18.73 -19.18 8.74
C GLY A 14 -18.14 -17.77 8.93
N THR A 15 -17.57 -17.50 10.11
CA THR A 15 -17.09 -16.16 10.51
C THR A 15 -15.64 -15.88 10.10
N HIS A 16 -14.85 -16.93 9.87
CA HIS A 16 -13.44 -16.84 9.54
C HIS A 16 -13.16 -17.37 8.13
N LEU A 17 -12.14 -16.82 7.49
CA LEU A 17 -11.60 -17.23 6.20
C LEU A 17 -10.15 -17.66 6.38
N THR A 18 -9.77 -18.79 5.79
CA THR A 18 -8.40 -19.29 5.88
C THR A 18 -7.69 -19.13 4.54
N LEU A 19 -6.61 -18.36 4.54
CA LEU A 19 -5.78 -18.06 3.38
C LEU A 19 -4.42 -18.74 3.52
N GLU A 20 -3.90 -19.30 2.44
CA GLU A 20 -2.52 -19.75 2.36
C GLU A 20 -1.75 -18.92 1.32
N LEU A 21 -0.80 -18.16 1.83
CA LEU A 21 0.00 -17.14 1.14
C LEU A 21 1.45 -17.59 1.08
N ARG A 22 1.85 -18.15 -0.07
CA ARG A 22 3.23 -18.63 -0.30
C ARG A 22 3.73 -19.58 0.81
N GLY A 23 2.85 -20.47 1.26
CA GLY A 23 3.12 -21.43 2.34
C GLY A 23 2.91 -20.90 3.77
N THR A 24 2.48 -19.64 3.94
CA THR A 24 2.10 -19.08 5.25
C THR A 24 0.57 -19.04 5.38
N ARG A 25 0.03 -19.59 6.46
CA ARG A 25 -1.42 -19.63 6.69
C ARG A 25 -1.90 -18.47 7.56
N PHE A 26 -3.05 -17.92 7.19
CA PHE A 26 -3.76 -16.85 7.89
C PHE A 26 -5.20 -17.27 8.10
N THR A 27 -5.71 -17.11 9.32
CA THR A 27 -7.13 -17.23 9.62
C THR A 27 -7.62 -15.84 10.02
N ILE A 28 -8.51 -15.26 9.21
CA ILE A 28 -8.93 -13.86 9.33
C ILE A 28 -10.45 -13.81 9.38
N GLU A 29 -10.99 -13.03 10.30
CA GLU A 29 -12.43 -12.76 10.36
C GLU A 29 -12.92 -12.06 9.09
N ARG A 30 -14.10 -12.46 8.62
CA ARG A 30 -14.72 -11.89 7.41
C ARG A 30 -14.95 -10.39 7.53
N GLU A 31 -15.28 -9.88 8.72
CA GLU A 31 -15.44 -8.45 8.99
C GLU A 31 -14.10 -7.70 8.85
N THR A 32 -13.02 -8.23 9.44
CA THR A 32 -11.67 -7.69 9.25
C THR A 32 -11.29 -7.64 7.76
N MET A 33 -11.68 -8.65 6.99
CA MET A 33 -11.46 -8.67 5.53
C MET A 33 -12.23 -7.56 4.80
N MET A 34 -13.47 -7.27 5.19
CA MET A 34 -14.29 -6.22 4.58
C MET A 34 -13.73 -4.80 4.81
N ASN A 35 -12.92 -4.63 5.86
CA ASN A 35 -12.27 -3.36 6.18
C ASN A 35 -10.93 -3.17 5.45
N LEU A 36 -10.38 -4.22 4.83
CA LEU A 36 -9.12 -4.11 4.09
C LEU A 36 -9.26 -3.20 2.86
N PRO A 37 -8.15 -2.56 2.43
CA PRO A 37 -8.15 -1.75 1.22
C PRO A 37 -8.57 -2.57 -0.01
N GLU A 38 -9.38 -1.97 -0.89
CA GLU A 38 -9.81 -2.56 -2.16
C GLU A 38 -8.61 -2.97 -3.01
N SER A 39 -7.55 -2.15 -3.02
CA SER A 39 -6.30 -2.47 -3.72
C SER A 39 -5.61 -3.74 -3.21
N VAL A 40 -5.77 -4.09 -1.93
CA VAL A 40 -5.26 -5.35 -1.35
C VAL A 40 -6.22 -6.50 -1.63
N LEU A 41 -7.52 -6.28 -1.46
CA LEU A 41 -8.57 -7.28 -1.72
C LEU A 41 -8.57 -7.76 -3.18
N LEU A 42 -8.33 -6.87 -4.14
CA LEU A 42 -8.21 -7.24 -5.56
C LEU A 42 -7.00 -8.13 -5.85
N CYS A 43 -5.92 -8.03 -5.05
CA CYS A 43 -4.78 -8.92 -5.18
C CYS A 43 -5.04 -10.27 -4.50
N LEU A 44 -5.73 -10.28 -3.36
CA LEU A 44 -6.08 -11.51 -2.66
C LEU A 44 -7.16 -12.31 -3.40
N PHE A 45 -8.14 -11.63 -4.00
CA PHE A 45 -9.28 -12.23 -4.68
C PHE A 45 -9.47 -11.62 -6.07
N PRO A 46 -8.62 -11.97 -7.05
CA PRO A 46 -8.67 -11.38 -8.40
C PRO A 46 -9.99 -11.66 -9.13
N ASN A 47 -10.68 -12.75 -8.77
CA ASN A 47 -11.98 -13.12 -9.33
C ASN A 47 -13.16 -12.64 -8.45
N GLY A 48 -12.90 -11.78 -7.48
CA GLY A 48 -13.86 -11.37 -6.45
C GLY A 48 -13.89 -12.33 -5.26
N LEU A 49 -14.16 -11.76 -4.08
CA LEU A 49 -14.39 -12.52 -2.86
C LEU A 49 -15.82 -13.04 -2.88
N ILE A 50 -16.00 -14.34 -3.12
CA ILE A 50 -17.30 -14.98 -3.02
C ILE A 50 -17.55 -15.24 -1.53
N LEU A 51 -18.32 -14.36 -0.89
CA LEU A 51 -18.65 -14.48 0.54
C LEU A 51 -19.68 -15.59 0.83
N THR A 52 -20.35 -16.09 -0.20
CA THR A 52 -21.35 -17.15 -0.11
C THR A 52 -20.66 -18.50 -0.32
N ARG A 53 -20.72 -19.39 0.69
CA ARG A 53 -20.19 -20.76 0.63
C ARG A 53 -20.53 -21.39 -0.74
N GLN A 54 -19.55 -21.58 -1.61
CA GLN A 54 -19.78 -22.37 -2.83
C GLN A 54 -19.80 -23.83 -2.39
N PRO A 55 -20.89 -24.59 -2.62
CA PRO A 55 -20.80 -26.04 -2.53
C PRO A 55 -19.84 -26.47 -3.64
N ARG A 56 -18.62 -26.91 -3.27
CA ARG A 56 -17.71 -27.48 -4.27
C ARG A 56 -18.40 -28.70 -4.86
N VAL A 57 -18.47 -28.73 -6.19
CA VAL A 57 -18.82 -29.91 -6.97
C VAL A 57 -17.79 -30.98 -6.65
N GLN A 58 -18.25 -32.12 -6.13
CA GLN A 58 -17.46 -33.32 -5.85
C GLN A 58 -16.37 -33.52 -6.90
N SER A 59 -15.09 -33.41 -6.51
CA SER A 59 -14.00 -33.93 -7.32
C SER A 59 -14.26 -35.42 -7.53
N LEU A 60 -14.13 -35.90 -8.77
CA LEU A 60 -14.30 -37.31 -9.16
C LEU A 60 -13.28 -38.27 -8.51
N ILE A 61 -12.55 -37.83 -7.48
CA ILE A 61 -11.48 -38.55 -6.79
C ILE A 61 -11.94 -39.05 -5.41
N ASP A 62 -13.01 -38.47 -4.84
CA ASP A 62 -13.51 -38.83 -3.50
C ASP A 62 -14.63 -39.86 -3.57
N GLN A 63 -14.30 -40.99 -4.19
CA GLN A 63 -15.20 -42.14 -4.36
C GLN A 63 -14.90 -43.24 -3.33
N ASP A 64 -14.58 -42.86 -2.08
CA ASP A 64 -14.65 -43.81 -0.97
C ASP A 64 -15.26 -43.13 0.26
N GLY A 65 -16.33 -43.75 0.76
CA GLY A 65 -17.30 -43.15 1.67
C GLY A 65 -16.75 -42.94 3.08
N GLY A 66 -16.76 -41.68 3.53
CA GLY A 66 -16.67 -41.31 4.93
C GLY A 66 -17.66 -40.18 5.21
N ALA A 67 -18.73 -40.49 5.94
CA ALA A 67 -19.66 -39.50 6.45
C ALA A 67 -18.92 -38.56 7.44
N GLY A 68 -18.52 -37.39 6.96
CA GLY A 68 -17.87 -36.32 7.73
C GLY A 68 -17.91 -34.97 7.01
N GLU A 69 -18.85 -34.80 6.07
CA GLU A 69 -19.03 -33.59 5.27
C GLU A 69 -19.84 -32.56 6.06
N ASP A 70 -19.19 -31.64 6.78
CA ASP A 70 -19.77 -30.31 7.04
C ASP A 70 -18.78 -29.25 7.59
N ASP A 71 -17.59 -29.64 8.05
CA ASP A 71 -16.60 -28.71 8.65
C ASP A 71 -15.27 -28.63 7.86
N GLU A 72 -15.29 -28.75 6.54
CA GLU A 72 -14.09 -28.46 5.74
C GLU A 72 -13.84 -26.95 5.66
N GLU A 73 -12.83 -26.50 6.41
CA GLU A 73 -12.31 -25.13 6.44
C GLU A 73 -12.03 -24.62 5.00
N GLU A 74 -12.67 -23.51 4.62
CA GLU A 74 -12.55 -22.96 3.27
C GLU A 74 -11.15 -22.37 3.07
N LEU A 75 -10.23 -23.17 2.51
CA LEU A 75 -8.85 -22.79 2.25
C LEU A 75 -8.68 -22.12 0.89
N TYR A 76 -8.25 -20.86 0.90
CA TYR A 76 -7.94 -20.08 -0.31
C TYR A 76 -6.44 -20.00 -0.54
N LEU A 77 -5.98 -20.55 -1.66
CA LEU A 77 -4.58 -20.43 -2.09
C LEU A 77 -4.39 -19.15 -2.89
N VAL A 78 -3.52 -18.27 -2.40
CA VAL A 78 -3.34 -16.94 -2.96
C VAL A 78 -1.84 -16.66 -3.16
N ASP A 79 -1.46 -16.24 -4.37
CA ASP A 79 -0.10 -15.77 -4.64
C ASP A 79 0.03 -14.29 -4.26
N PHE A 80 0.16 -14.04 -2.96
CA PHE A 80 0.38 -12.72 -2.40
C PHE A 80 1.41 -12.80 -1.27
N ASP A 81 2.17 -11.72 -1.07
CA ASP A 81 3.24 -11.71 -0.09
C ASP A 81 2.67 -11.73 1.35
N PRO A 82 3.01 -12.73 2.19
CA PRO A 82 2.46 -12.83 3.53
C PRO A 82 2.95 -11.70 4.47
N GLN A 83 4.14 -11.15 4.24
CA GLN A 83 4.64 -10.01 5.02
C GLN A 83 3.89 -8.73 4.67
N CYS A 84 3.51 -8.57 3.41
CA CYS A 84 2.66 -7.47 2.97
C CYS A 84 1.30 -7.49 3.68
N LEU A 85 0.63 -8.65 3.71
CA LEU A 85 -0.66 -8.76 4.39
C LEU A 85 -0.53 -8.54 5.91
N SER A 86 0.51 -9.10 6.53
CA SER A 86 0.80 -8.89 7.95
C SER A 86 1.01 -7.41 8.29
N TYR A 87 1.75 -6.70 7.46
CA TYR A 87 1.96 -5.25 7.59
C TYR A 87 0.63 -4.49 7.57
N VAL A 88 -0.23 -4.76 6.59
CA VAL A 88 -1.54 -4.10 6.49
C VAL A 88 -2.44 -4.42 7.69
N LEU A 89 -2.58 -5.70 8.05
CA LEU A 89 -3.42 -6.14 9.16
C LEU A 89 -2.96 -5.52 10.49
N SER A 90 -1.65 -5.53 10.76
CA SER A 90 -1.10 -4.96 11.99
C SER A 90 -1.36 -3.47 12.12
N PHE A 91 -1.21 -2.71 11.02
CA PHE A 91 -1.49 -1.28 11.00
C PHE A 91 -2.98 -1.00 11.23
N PHE A 92 -3.86 -1.72 10.53
CA PHE A 92 -5.31 -1.55 10.64
C PHE A 92 -5.82 -1.89 12.04
N LYS A 93 -5.33 -2.99 12.64
CA LYS A 93 -5.68 -3.36 14.01
C LYS A 93 -5.24 -2.31 15.02
N THR A 94 -4.01 -1.81 14.89
CA THR A 94 -3.48 -0.75 15.76
C THR A 94 -4.31 0.53 15.64
N ALA A 95 -4.66 0.93 14.41
CA ALA A 95 -5.50 2.09 14.15
C ALA A 95 -6.91 1.94 14.74
N GLN A 96 -7.49 0.73 14.63
CA GLN A 96 -8.79 0.40 15.18
C GLN A 96 -8.79 0.51 16.71
N ASP A 97 -7.80 -0.11 17.36
CA ASP A 97 -7.70 -0.14 18.82
C ASP A 97 -7.46 1.24 19.42
N ASP A 98 -6.63 2.06 18.78
CA ASP A 98 -6.36 3.44 19.21
C ASP A 98 -7.62 4.33 19.05
N PHE A 99 -8.34 4.19 17.93
CA PHE A 99 -9.49 5.03 17.65
C PHE A 99 -10.74 4.64 18.45
N TYR A 100 -11.12 3.36 18.43
CA TYR A 100 -12.35 2.88 19.06
C TYR A 100 -12.14 2.40 20.50
N GLY A 101 -10.90 2.12 20.89
CA GLY A 101 -10.56 1.57 22.18
C GLY A 101 -10.57 0.05 22.19
N THR A 102 -10.16 -0.49 23.33
CA THR A 102 -10.18 -1.92 23.63
C THR A 102 -11.03 -2.16 24.87
N HIS A 103 -11.17 -3.42 25.27
CA HIS A 103 -11.80 -3.75 26.55
C HIS A 103 -11.07 -3.15 27.77
N GLU A 104 -9.79 -2.82 27.62
CA GLU A 104 -8.93 -2.33 28.71
C GLU A 104 -8.82 -0.81 28.75
N ALA A 105 -8.92 -0.14 27.58
CA ALA A 105 -8.71 1.29 27.46
C ALA A 105 -9.74 1.94 26.53
N PRO A 106 -10.34 3.08 26.91
CA PRO A 106 -11.23 3.81 26.02
C PRO A 106 -10.47 4.42 24.84
N GLY A 107 -11.08 4.43 23.66
CA GLY A 107 -10.51 5.01 22.45
C GLY A 107 -10.63 6.53 22.38
N LYS A 108 -10.01 7.09 21.34
CA LYS A 108 -10.11 8.51 20.96
C LYS A 108 -11.55 8.92 20.63
N TYR A 109 -12.23 8.09 19.84
CA TYR A 109 -13.62 8.31 19.47
C TYR A 109 -14.54 7.92 20.63
N ARG A 110 -15.35 8.87 21.08
CA ARG A 110 -16.45 8.62 22.02
C ARG A 110 -17.76 9.06 21.37
N PRO A 111 -18.71 8.14 21.15
CA PRO A 111 -20.03 8.52 20.65
C PRO A 111 -20.67 9.47 21.66
N SER A 112 -20.92 10.73 21.29
CA SER A 112 -21.77 11.57 22.11
C SER A 112 -23.23 11.10 21.97
N SER A 113 -24.03 11.28 23.01
CA SER A 113 -25.47 10.97 23.01
C SER A 113 -26.23 11.67 21.87
N SER A 114 -25.65 12.71 21.27
CA SER A 114 -26.17 13.44 20.10
C SER A 114 -26.01 12.67 18.77
N PHE A 115 -25.06 11.74 18.65
CA PHE A 115 -24.83 10.92 17.44
C PHE A 115 -25.22 9.44 17.63
N GLY A 116 -25.56 9.03 18.85
CA GLY A 116 -25.54 7.64 19.30
C GLY A 116 -26.70 6.72 18.97
N ASN A 117 -27.60 7.02 18.03
CA ASN A 117 -28.77 6.15 17.80
C ASN A 117 -29.04 5.69 16.36
N ASN A 118 -28.05 5.73 15.46
CA ASN A 118 -28.26 5.26 14.09
C ASN A 118 -27.10 4.41 13.54
N SER A 119 -26.69 3.38 14.29
CA SER A 119 -25.78 2.32 13.80
C SER A 119 -26.46 1.31 12.86
N GLY A 120 -27.72 1.53 12.49
CA GLY A 120 -28.48 0.67 11.57
C GLY A 120 -28.72 1.33 10.20
N MET A 121 -28.28 0.65 9.13
CA MET A 121 -28.70 0.82 7.74
C MET A 121 -28.07 1.99 6.95
N TYR A 122 -26.91 1.71 6.33
CA TYR A 122 -26.33 2.55 5.27
C TYR A 122 -27.07 2.29 3.94
N GLN A 123 -28.10 3.07 3.63
CA GLN A 123 -28.68 3.13 2.28
C GLN A 123 -28.32 4.47 1.63
N TYR A 124 -27.32 4.44 0.75
CA TYR A 124 -26.91 5.57 -0.06
C TYR A 124 -27.97 5.80 -1.14
N ASN A 125 -28.77 6.86 -1.01
CA ASN A 125 -29.56 7.34 -2.14
C ASN A 125 -28.59 7.99 -3.14
N GLY A 126 -28.49 7.41 -4.33
CA GLY A 126 -27.59 7.84 -5.37
C GLY A 126 -27.92 9.22 -5.94
N ALA A 127 -26.84 9.87 -6.38
CA ALA A 127 -26.75 10.83 -7.48
C ALA A 127 -27.44 12.20 -7.30
N GLY A 128 -26.61 13.25 -7.25
CA GLY A 128 -26.95 14.49 -7.95
C GLY A 128 -26.74 15.82 -7.25
N GLU A 129 -26.13 15.89 -6.06
CA GLU A 129 -26.03 17.19 -5.36
C GLU A 129 -24.58 17.69 -5.21
N ASP A 130 -24.43 18.93 -5.67
CA ASP A 130 -23.24 19.77 -5.69
C ASP A 130 -22.57 19.82 -4.30
N PRO A 131 -21.24 19.54 -4.18
CA PRO A 131 -20.54 19.50 -2.90
C PRO A 131 -20.52 20.84 -2.12
N ASN A 132 -21.05 21.92 -2.69
CA ASN A 132 -21.10 23.24 -2.05
C ASN A 132 -22.40 23.56 -1.29
N ASN A 133 -23.42 22.68 -1.25
CA ASN A 133 -24.67 22.96 -0.53
C ASN A 133 -24.76 22.23 0.82
N MET A 134 -23.99 22.71 1.80
CA MET A 134 -23.95 22.16 3.16
C MET A 134 -25.08 22.77 4.02
N ASN A 135 -26.27 22.18 3.97
CA ASN A 135 -27.32 22.49 4.95
C ASN A 135 -27.04 21.71 6.25
N GLN A 136 -27.25 22.33 7.42
CA GLN A 136 -26.81 21.88 8.77
C GLN A 136 -27.28 20.47 9.22
N GLY A 137 -28.13 19.79 8.46
CA GLY A 137 -28.59 18.42 8.75
C GLY A 137 -27.71 17.28 8.20
N GLY A 138 -26.64 17.58 7.46
CA GLY A 138 -25.79 16.58 6.78
C GLY A 138 -24.49 16.18 7.49
N MET A 139 -24.09 16.85 8.57
CA MET A 139 -22.77 16.64 9.19
C MET A 139 -22.61 15.29 9.91
N SER A 140 -23.70 14.73 10.44
CA SER A 140 -23.75 13.37 11.02
C SER A 140 -23.60 12.25 9.98
N GLN A 141 -23.58 12.57 8.68
CA GLN A 141 -23.37 11.60 7.61
C GLN A 141 -21.93 11.58 7.07
N ILE A 142 -21.05 12.48 7.52
CA ILE A 142 -19.67 12.52 7.03
C ILE A 142 -18.87 11.42 7.72
N PRO A 143 -18.38 10.39 7.00
CA PRO A 143 -17.74 9.24 7.62
C PRO A 143 -16.48 9.57 8.43
N LEU A 144 -15.81 10.70 8.13
CA LEU A 144 -14.64 11.17 8.87
C LEU A 144 -14.93 11.49 10.35
N MET A 145 -16.20 11.67 10.72
CA MET A 145 -16.60 12.03 12.09
C MET A 145 -16.64 10.84 13.04
N ASN A 146 -16.85 9.63 12.52
CA ASN A 146 -17.10 8.44 13.32
C ASN A 146 -16.32 7.20 12.87
N LYS A 147 -15.54 7.30 11.79
CA LYS A 147 -14.64 6.26 11.31
C LYS A 147 -13.20 6.71 11.38
N GLN A 148 -12.28 5.77 11.49
CA GLN A 148 -10.84 6.06 11.41
C GLN A 148 -10.41 6.00 9.93
N PRO A 149 -10.01 7.12 9.33
CA PRO A 149 -9.49 7.13 7.96
C PRO A 149 -8.00 6.76 7.90
N ILE A 150 -7.65 5.94 6.91
CA ILE A 150 -6.28 5.52 6.59
C ILE A 150 -6.03 5.81 5.11
N ILE A 151 -4.96 6.53 4.82
CA ILE A 151 -4.48 6.70 3.43
C ILE A 151 -3.63 5.49 3.09
N VAL A 152 -3.95 4.88 1.95
CA VAL A 152 -3.26 3.71 1.41
C VAL A 152 -2.58 4.12 0.10
N LEU A 153 -1.26 4.08 0.08
CA LEU A 153 -0.46 4.21 -1.12
C LEU A 153 0.10 2.85 -1.50
N ARG A 154 -0.10 2.46 -2.75
CA ARG A 154 0.45 1.22 -3.30
C ARG A 154 1.18 1.48 -4.61
N GLU A 155 2.37 0.91 -4.75
CA GLU A 155 3.17 0.94 -5.98
C GLU A 155 3.40 -0.48 -6.51
N GLU A 156 3.16 -0.67 -7.81
CA GLU A 156 3.76 -1.75 -8.59
C GLU A 156 4.79 -1.17 -9.54
N LEU A 157 6.04 -1.57 -9.37
CA LEU A 157 7.18 -1.15 -10.18
C LEU A 157 7.69 -2.35 -10.97
N GLU A 158 7.24 -2.46 -12.23
CA GLU A 158 7.79 -3.44 -13.17
C GLU A 158 9.01 -2.84 -13.84
N TYR A 159 10.11 -3.61 -13.90
CA TYR A 159 11.38 -3.10 -14.40
C TYR A 159 12.00 -4.01 -15.46
N PHE A 160 12.71 -3.38 -16.40
CA PHE A 160 13.33 -4.01 -17.56
C PHE A 160 14.78 -3.55 -17.63
N ALA A 161 15.69 -4.43 -17.22
CA ALA A 161 17.12 -4.18 -17.32
C ALA A 161 17.52 -4.10 -18.80
N ILE A 162 18.18 -3.01 -19.18
CA ILE A 162 18.73 -2.83 -20.51
C ILE A 162 20.22 -3.17 -20.44
N PRO A 163 20.66 -4.29 -21.02
CA PRO A 163 22.07 -4.61 -21.07
C PRO A 163 22.85 -3.48 -21.76
N PRO A 164 24.03 -3.11 -21.26
CA PRO A 164 24.88 -2.16 -21.96
C PRO A 164 25.19 -2.69 -23.35
N LYS A 165 25.24 -1.79 -24.34
CA LYS A 165 25.58 -2.14 -25.72
C LYS A 165 27.04 -2.62 -25.76
N LYS A 166 27.29 -3.91 -25.50
CA LYS A 166 28.50 -4.53 -26.04
C LYS A 166 28.41 -4.39 -27.54
N ALA A 167 29.46 -3.88 -28.18
CA ALA A 167 29.55 -3.85 -29.62
C ALA A 167 29.36 -5.29 -30.10
N VAL A 168 28.15 -5.63 -30.55
CA VAL A 168 27.89 -6.87 -31.29
C VAL A 168 28.52 -6.65 -32.65
N THR A 169 29.85 -6.48 -32.68
CA THR A 169 30.65 -6.44 -33.89
C THR A 169 30.75 -7.88 -34.36
N ASP A 170 29.80 -8.31 -35.18
CA ASP A 170 29.90 -9.47 -36.07
C ASP A 170 30.48 -10.76 -35.45
N ALA A 171 30.32 -10.94 -34.13
CA ALA A 171 30.84 -12.11 -33.44
C ALA A 171 29.90 -13.30 -33.74
N GLN A 172 30.48 -14.37 -34.30
CA GLN A 172 29.75 -15.58 -34.63
C GLN A 172 29.00 -16.13 -33.40
N PRO A 173 27.77 -16.67 -33.58
CA PRO A 173 26.93 -17.18 -32.49
C PRO A 173 27.61 -18.20 -31.56
N ALA A 174 28.66 -18.86 -32.05
CA ALA A 174 29.39 -19.91 -31.34
C ALA A 174 30.43 -19.41 -30.32
N ALA A 175 30.69 -18.09 -30.23
CA ALA A 175 31.77 -17.54 -29.40
C ALA A 175 31.30 -16.77 -28.15
N LEU A 176 30.00 -16.71 -27.86
CA LEU A 176 29.46 -16.00 -26.71
C LEU A 176 29.38 -16.92 -25.48
N ASP A 177 30.15 -16.61 -24.45
CA ASP A 177 30.05 -17.26 -23.14
C ASP A 177 28.73 -16.86 -22.44
N PRO A 178 27.78 -17.80 -22.19
CA PRO A 178 26.52 -17.51 -21.51
C PRO A 178 26.70 -16.96 -20.09
N GLU A 179 27.84 -17.20 -19.45
CA GLU A 179 28.15 -16.68 -18.11
C GLU A 179 28.64 -15.21 -18.12
N ALA A 180 29.01 -14.67 -19.29
CA ALA A 180 29.54 -13.31 -19.43
C ALA A 180 28.69 -12.41 -20.36
N PHE A 181 27.87 -13.00 -21.22
CA PHE A 181 27.02 -12.28 -22.16
C PHE A 181 25.66 -11.97 -21.56
N GLU A 182 25.40 -10.71 -21.22
CA GLU A 182 24.11 -10.23 -20.67
C GLU A 182 23.06 -10.07 -21.78
N GLY A 183 22.60 -11.16 -22.37
CA GLY A 183 21.62 -11.09 -23.46
C GLY A 183 20.74 -12.35 -23.60
N THR A 184 20.07 -12.45 -24.74
CA THR A 184 19.34 -13.66 -25.13
C THR A 184 20.30 -14.61 -25.81
N ASP A 185 20.33 -15.86 -25.36
CA ASP A 185 21.09 -16.92 -26.02
C ASP A 185 20.51 -17.17 -27.43
N PRO A 186 21.30 -16.98 -28.51
CA PRO A 186 20.83 -17.17 -29.88
C PRO A 186 20.39 -18.61 -30.21
N SER A 187 20.92 -19.60 -29.48
CA SER A 187 20.67 -21.02 -29.74
C SER A 187 19.35 -21.50 -29.11
N THR A 188 19.03 -21.00 -27.92
CA THR A 188 17.86 -21.43 -27.15
C THR A 188 16.72 -20.41 -27.15
N GLY A 189 17.01 -19.14 -27.46
CA GLY A 189 16.06 -18.04 -27.33
C GLY A 189 15.76 -17.65 -25.86
N HIS A 190 16.43 -18.29 -24.89
CA HIS A 190 16.25 -18.03 -23.47
C HIS A 190 17.22 -16.96 -22.96
N PRO A 191 16.89 -16.26 -21.85
CA PRO A 191 17.84 -15.35 -21.21
C PRO A 191 19.06 -16.13 -20.70
N THR A 192 20.24 -15.61 -20.99
CA THR A 192 21.50 -16.13 -20.44
C THR A 192 21.55 -16.04 -18.90
N PRO A 193 22.34 -16.89 -18.22
CA PRO A 193 22.61 -16.75 -16.79
C PRO A 193 23.13 -15.37 -16.39
N ALA A 194 23.98 -14.74 -17.21
CA ALA A 194 24.45 -13.38 -16.98
C ALA A 194 23.32 -12.34 -17.04
N LEU A 195 22.39 -12.45 -18.00
CA LEU A 195 21.22 -11.58 -18.06
C LEU A 195 20.29 -11.76 -16.85
N LEU A 196 20.11 -12.99 -16.37
CA LEU A 196 19.34 -13.25 -15.16
C LEU A 196 19.99 -12.59 -13.94
N ARG A 197 21.31 -12.73 -13.76
CA ARG A 197 22.05 -12.04 -12.69
C ARG A 197 21.92 -10.52 -12.78
N LEU A 198 21.97 -9.94 -13.99
CA LEU A 198 21.73 -8.52 -14.22
C LEU A 198 20.33 -8.11 -13.74
N LYS A 199 19.29 -8.86 -14.11
CA LYS A 199 17.90 -8.59 -13.68
C LYS A 199 17.73 -8.63 -12.17
N TYR A 200 18.35 -9.60 -11.50
CA TYR A 200 18.33 -9.68 -10.04
C TYR A 200 19.07 -8.51 -9.39
N ALA A 201 20.26 -8.16 -9.89
CA ALA A 201 21.02 -7.03 -9.39
C ALA A 201 20.27 -5.69 -9.58
N CYS A 202 19.58 -5.51 -10.71
CA CYS A 202 18.71 -4.35 -10.90
C CYS A 202 17.56 -4.29 -9.88
N GLY A 203 16.94 -5.43 -9.60
CA GLY A 203 15.87 -5.53 -8.60
C GLY A 203 16.36 -5.15 -7.21
N ASP A 204 17.52 -5.68 -6.81
CA ASP A 204 18.15 -5.39 -5.51
C ASP A 204 18.49 -3.89 -5.37
N ALA A 205 19.09 -3.28 -6.39
CA ALA A 205 19.40 -1.84 -6.39
C ALA A 205 18.13 -0.96 -6.32
N LEU A 206 17.06 -1.34 -7.03
CA LEU A 206 15.78 -0.62 -6.98
C LEU A 206 15.01 -0.83 -5.67
N LEU A 207 15.27 -1.92 -4.96
CA LEU A 207 14.68 -2.21 -3.67
C LEU A 207 15.16 -1.21 -2.60
N ASP A 208 16.43 -0.79 -2.69
CA ASP A 208 17.02 0.21 -1.81
C ASP A 208 16.51 1.65 -2.07
N ARG A 209 15.87 1.91 -3.22
CA ARG A 209 15.20 3.18 -3.51
C ARG A 209 13.80 3.20 -2.86
N LYS A 210 13.77 3.50 -1.56
CA LYS A 210 12.58 3.35 -0.70
C LYS A 210 11.69 4.59 -0.60
N GLN A 211 12.16 5.74 -1.07
CA GLN A 211 11.45 7.02 -0.96
C GLN A 211 10.15 7.02 -1.80
N ILE A 212 9.05 7.44 -1.17
CA ILE A 212 7.71 7.40 -1.78
C ILE A 212 7.62 8.42 -2.93
N PHE A 213 8.01 9.68 -2.68
CA PHE A 213 7.72 10.78 -3.60
C PHE A 213 8.77 11.04 -4.67
N THR A 214 9.92 10.35 -4.66
CA THR A 214 11.05 10.68 -5.56
C THR A 214 10.67 10.71 -7.04
N ALA A 215 9.88 9.72 -7.50
CA ALA A 215 9.46 9.66 -8.90
C ALA A 215 8.53 10.83 -9.29
N LEU A 216 7.60 11.20 -8.40
CA LEU A 216 6.67 12.31 -8.61
C LEU A 216 7.40 13.66 -8.56
N GLN A 217 8.25 13.87 -7.54
CA GLN A 217 9.06 15.08 -7.38
C GLN A 217 9.94 15.34 -8.62
N ARG A 218 10.46 14.29 -9.24
CA ARG A 218 11.21 14.45 -10.48
C ARG A 218 10.33 14.91 -11.64
N ASN A 219 9.15 14.35 -11.83
CA ASN A 219 8.24 14.82 -12.88
C ASN A 219 7.83 16.27 -12.63
N VAL A 220 7.64 16.67 -11.37
CA VAL A 220 7.46 18.08 -10.98
C VAL A 220 8.65 18.92 -11.45
N ASN A 221 9.88 18.52 -11.12
CA ASN A 221 11.08 19.28 -11.46
C ASN A 221 11.39 19.32 -12.96
N LYS A 222 11.11 18.24 -13.69
CA LYS A 222 11.44 18.07 -15.11
C LYS A 222 10.38 18.67 -16.04
N GLU A 223 9.11 18.52 -15.69
CA GLU A 223 7.98 18.86 -16.56
C GLU A 223 7.12 20.00 -15.99
N ASN A 224 7.50 20.58 -14.84
CA ASN A 224 6.72 21.59 -14.12
C ASN A 224 5.27 21.11 -13.84
N ASN A 225 5.14 19.84 -13.45
CA ASN A 225 3.84 19.21 -13.26
C ASN A 225 3.18 19.66 -11.94
N LEU A 226 2.42 20.75 -12.01
CA LEU A 226 1.71 21.33 -10.85
C LEU A 226 0.72 20.34 -10.20
N ALA A 227 0.11 19.44 -10.97
CA ALA A 227 -0.83 18.46 -10.42
C ALA A 227 -0.12 17.46 -9.50
N GLU A 228 1.08 17.00 -9.86
CA GLU A 228 1.89 16.11 -9.02
C GLU A 228 2.41 16.84 -7.79
N GLN A 229 2.78 18.12 -7.92
CA GLN A 229 3.17 18.95 -6.78
C GLN A 229 2.01 19.08 -5.78
N HIS A 230 0.81 19.44 -6.26
CA HIS A 230 -0.38 19.53 -5.42
C HIS A 230 -0.76 18.20 -4.79
N LEU A 231 -0.57 17.07 -5.47
CA LEU A 231 -0.78 15.74 -4.90
C LEU A 231 0.19 15.48 -3.74
N ILE A 232 1.47 15.76 -3.92
CA ILE A 232 2.48 15.61 -2.86
C ILE A 232 2.12 16.50 -1.66
N ASP A 233 1.83 17.77 -1.90
CA ASP A 233 1.48 18.71 -0.84
C ASP A 233 0.21 18.28 -0.08
N MET A 234 -0.81 17.80 -0.81
CA MET A 234 -2.03 17.29 -0.21
C MET A 234 -1.78 16.04 0.65
N LEU A 235 -0.97 15.10 0.17
CA LEU A 235 -0.60 13.91 0.94
C LEU A 235 0.24 14.27 2.18
N CYS A 236 1.11 15.27 2.07
CA CYS A 236 1.92 15.72 3.20
C CYS A 236 1.07 16.41 4.29
N MET A 237 0.16 17.30 3.88
CA MET A 237 -0.80 17.93 4.81
C MET A 237 -1.69 16.91 5.52
N SER A 238 -1.91 15.76 4.88
CA SER A 238 -2.85 14.73 5.31
C SER A 238 -2.22 13.60 6.12
N GLY A 239 -0.89 13.53 6.26
CA GLY A 239 -0.26 12.53 7.11
C GLY A 239 1.19 12.20 6.78
N PHE A 240 1.53 12.15 5.49
CA PHE A 240 2.88 11.80 5.04
C PHE A 240 3.88 12.95 5.25
N ASP A 241 5.17 12.63 5.18
CA ASP A 241 6.26 13.57 5.05
C ASP A 241 7.00 13.37 3.73
N ARG A 242 7.67 14.42 3.23
CA ARG A 242 8.33 14.39 1.91
C ARG A 242 9.45 13.35 1.79
N GLU A 243 10.02 12.95 2.92
CA GLU A 243 11.10 11.98 3.05
C GLU A 243 10.62 10.59 3.49
N ASP A 244 9.29 10.37 3.49
CA ASP A 244 8.73 9.09 3.87
C ASP A 244 9.12 7.98 2.90
N THR A 245 9.36 6.81 3.50
CA THR A 245 9.69 5.58 2.78
C THR A 245 8.51 4.62 2.78
N TRP A 246 8.44 3.76 1.77
CA TRP A 246 7.50 2.65 1.73
C TRP A 246 7.58 1.78 2.99
N GLY A 247 6.46 1.58 3.67
CA GLY A 247 6.39 0.76 4.90
C GLY A 247 6.55 -0.74 4.64
N PHE A 248 6.06 -1.20 3.48
CA PHE A 248 6.36 -2.50 2.90
C PHE A 248 6.92 -2.30 1.49
N ARG A 249 7.98 -3.04 1.13
CA ARG A 249 8.56 -3.05 -0.22
C ARG A 249 9.30 -4.35 -0.44
N ALA A 250 8.91 -5.13 -1.45
CA ALA A 250 9.52 -6.42 -1.75
C ALA A 250 9.60 -6.68 -3.25
N LEU A 251 10.58 -7.49 -3.65
CA LEU A 251 10.70 -8.02 -5.00
C LEU A 251 9.76 -9.23 -5.15
N GLU A 252 8.96 -9.24 -6.21
CA GLU A 252 8.07 -10.35 -6.52
C GLU A 252 8.85 -11.57 -7.04
N PRO A 253 8.62 -12.79 -6.50
CA PRO A 253 9.28 -13.98 -6.98
C PRO A 253 9.03 -14.22 -8.47
N ASN A 254 10.07 -14.63 -9.20
CA ASN A 254 10.01 -14.96 -10.63
C ASN A 254 9.58 -13.81 -11.56
N ARG A 255 9.48 -12.57 -11.05
CA ARG A 255 9.10 -11.39 -11.83
C ARG A 255 10.10 -10.26 -11.60
N CYS A 256 10.34 -9.46 -12.64
CA CYS A 256 11.05 -8.18 -12.47
C CYS A 256 10.04 -7.12 -12.02
N CYS A 257 9.46 -7.31 -10.83
CA CYS A 257 8.45 -6.44 -10.27
C CYS A 257 8.73 -6.21 -8.79
N ILE A 258 8.56 -4.97 -8.32
CA ILE A 258 8.62 -4.61 -6.92
C ILE A 258 7.23 -4.12 -6.51
N THR A 259 6.68 -4.69 -5.44
CA THR A 259 5.43 -4.23 -4.84
C THR A 259 5.73 -3.46 -3.56
N SER A 260 5.09 -2.30 -3.40
CA SER A 260 5.27 -1.46 -2.22
C SER A 260 3.93 -0.96 -1.68
N ILE A 261 3.82 -0.85 -0.35
CA ILE A 261 2.66 -0.26 0.33
C ILE A 261 3.14 0.70 1.41
N ALA A 262 2.51 1.86 1.52
CA ALA A 262 2.66 2.79 2.63
C ALA A 262 1.28 3.13 3.18
N LEU A 263 1.19 3.24 4.51
CA LEU A 263 -0.04 3.48 5.25
C LEU A 263 0.19 4.63 6.20
N VAL A 264 -0.75 5.56 6.27
CA VAL A 264 -0.73 6.63 7.28
C VAL A 264 -2.15 6.93 7.74
N LEU A 265 -2.30 7.27 9.01
CA LEU A 265 -3.57 7.80 9.52
C LEU A 265 -3.81 9.16 8.88
N LEU A 266 -4.99 9.35 8.29
CA LEU A 266 -5.35 10.66 7.73
C LEU A 266 -5.51 11.66 8.87
N LYS A 267 -4.74 12.74 8.84
CA LYS A 267 -4.94 13.90 9.71
C LYS A 267 -6.21 14.63 9.27
N THR A 268 -7.33 14.33 9.92
CA THR A 268 -8.66 14.86 9.58
C THR A 268 -8.87 16.29 10.03
N GLY A 269 -8.03 16.82 10.94
CA GLY A 269 -8.31 18.07 11.64
C GLY A 269 -9.39 17.95 12.70
N ILE A 270 -9.86 16.73 12.99
CA ILE A 270 -10.85 16.47 14.05
C ILE A 270 -10.08 15.96 15.27
N THR A 271 -10.20 16.66 16.39
CA THR A 271 -9.78 16.17 17.70
C THR A 271 -11.00 15.60 18.41
N HIS A 272 -11.00 14.29 18.64
CA HIS A 272 -12.13 13.61 19.28
C HIS A 272 -12.12 13.79 20.80
N ALA A 273 -13.25 13.50 21.45
CA ALA A 273 -13.44 13.70 22.88
C ALA A 273 -12.35 13.04 23.74
N GLY A 274 -11.91 11.81 23.40
CA GLY A 274 -10.84 11.14 24.13
C GLY A 274 -9.49 11.86 24.04
N GLU A 275 -9.20 12.48 22.89
CA GLU A 275 -7.98 13.28 22.69
C GLU A 275 -8.08 14.63 23.42
N LEU A 276 -9.25 15.27 23.38
CA LEU A 276 -9.48 16.51 24.13
C LEU A 276 -9.32 16.31 25.64
N GLU A 277 -9.87 15.21 26.19
CA GLU A 277 -9.70 14.88 27.60
C GLU A 277 -8.23 14.62 27.96
N ALA A 278 -7.47 13.98 27.06
CA ALA A 278 -6.03 13.78 27.25
C ALA A 278 -5.25 15.11 27.24
N GLU A 279 -5.74 16.12 26.51
CA GLU A 279 -5.26 17.51 26.57
C GLU A 279 -5.76 18.27 27.81
N GLY A 280 -6.58 17.66 28.66
CA GLY A 280 -7.18 18.27 29.85
C GLY A 280 -8.40 19.14 29.56
N ILE A 281 -8.96 19.06 28.36
CA ILE A 281 -10.15 19.79 27.92
C ILE A 281 -11.37 18.91 28.19
N ASN A 282 -12.32 19.39 29.00
CA ASN A 282 -13.61 18.71 29.16
C ASN A 282 -14.55 19.12 28.01
N PRO A 283 -14.84 18.21 27.05
CA PRO A 283 -15.60 18.54 25.85
C PRO A 283 -17.09 18.78 26.14
N GLU A 284 -17.61 18.35 27.30
CA GLU A 284 -19.00 18.56 27.71
C GLU A 284 -19.20 19.84 28.53
N SER A 285 -18.12 20.59 28.81
CA SER A 285 -18.20 21.83 29.58
C SER A 285 -18.86 22.94 28.78
N LEU A 286 -19.65 23.80 29.45
CA LEU A 286 -20.26 24.98 28.81
C LEU A 286 -19.20 25.90 28.17
N ALA A 287 -18.02 26.01 28.77
CA ALA A 287 -16.90 26.77 28.24
C ALA A 287 -16.33 26.21 26.93
N ALA A 288 -16.46 24.90 26.70
CA ALA A 288 -16.05 24.27 25.45
C ALA A 288 -17.01 24.61 24.30
N ASN A 289 -18.30 24.76 24.57
CA ASN A 289 -19.29 25.13 23.53
C ASN A 289 -19.12 26.56 23.02
N ASP A 290 -18.57 27.47 23.84
CA ASP A 290 -18.29 28.85 23.46
C ASP A 290 -16.84 29.04 22.95
N TYR A 291 -16.09 27.95 22.75
CA TYR A 291 -14.71 28.02 22.29
C TYR A 291 -14.63 28.49 20.84
N HIS A 292 -13.96 29.62 20.64
CA HIS A 292 -13.48 30.09 19.36
C HIS A 292 -12.02 30.47 19.49
N ASP A 293 -11.18 29.90 18.61
CA ASP A 293 -9.81 30.36 18.47
C ASP A 293 -9.79 31.79 17.91
N PRO A 294 -9.01 32.72 18.49
CA PRO A 294 -8.81 34.07 17.97
C PRO A 294 -8.45 34.14 16.47
N SER A 295 -7.84 33.10 15.91
CA SER A 295 -7.52 33.01 14.48
C SER A 295 -8.73 32.64 13.60
N GLY A 296 -9.81 32.11 14.20
CA GLY A 296 -10.96 31.54 13.50
C GLY A 296 -10.69 30.23 12.76
N GLN A 297 -9.51 29.63 12.91
CA GLN A 297 -9.12 28.40 12.21
C GLN A 297 -9.68 27.13 12.85
N THR A 298 -9.91 27.16 14.16
CA THR A 298 -10.48 26.04 14.90
C THR A 298 -11.77 26.44 15.61
N SER A 299 -12.72 25.50 15.68
CA SER A 299 -13.96 25.66 16.44
C SER A 299 -14.34 24.36 17.15
N MET A 300 -15.07 24.49 18.25
CA MET A 300 -15.73 23.36 18.89
C MET A 300 -17.10 23.15 18.26
N MET A 301 -17.42 21.90 17.94
CA MET A 301 -18.72 21.51 17.45
C MET A 301 -19.10 20.15 18.01
N ASN A 302 -20.25 20.03 18.69
CA ASN A 302 -20.76 18.75 19.19
C ASN A 302 -19.71 17.90 19.95
N ASN A 303 -18.96 18.52 20.87
CA ASN A 303 -17.94 17.90 21.72
C ASN A 303 -16.65 17.44 20.99
N ILE A 304 -16.43 17.88 19.75
CA ILE A 304 -15.17 17.71 19.01
C ILE A 304 -14.59 19.06 18.62
N ARG A 305 -13.25 19.15 18.50
CA ARG A 305 -12.56 20.32 17.96
C ARG A 305 -12.25 20.09 16.49
N VAL A 306 -12.54 21.06 15.63
CA VAL A 306 -12.33 20.94 14.19
C VAL A 306 -11.42 22.06 13.70
N ASP A 307 -10.30 21.69 13.07
CA ASP A 307 -9.50 22.56 12.21
C ASP A 307 -10.12 22.61 10.81
N HIS A 308 -10.60 23.79 10.42
CA HIS A 308 -11.35 23.94 9.18
C HIS A 308 -10.51 23.73 7.92
N GLN A 309 -9.23 24.10 7.94
CA GLN A 309 -8.35 23.98 6.77
C GLN A 309 -7.95 22.52 6.53
N GLN A 310 -7.57 21.84 7.62
CA GLN A 310 -7.21 20.44 7.56
C GLN A 310 -8.42 19.57 7.25
N PHE A 311 -9.58 19.85 7.86
CA PHE A 311 -10.83 19.15 7.57
C PHE A 311 -11.24 19.30 6.10
N ALA A 312 -11.17 20.51 5.53
CA ALA A 312 -11.46 20.73 4.12
C ALA A 312 -10.52 19.93 3.18
N THR A 313 -9.27 19.71 3.61
CA THR A 313 -8.29 18.91 2.85
C THR A 313 -8.62 17.41 2.96
N ALA A 314 -8.92 16.93 4.17
CA ALA A 314 -9.36 15.57 4.43
C ALA A 314 -10.65 15.20 3.67
N GLN A 315 -11.60 16.15 3.55
CA GLN A 315 -12.82 15.96 2.75
C GLN A 315 -12.53 15.73 1.26
N LYS A 316 -11.49 16.36 0.70
CA LYS A 316 -11.09 16.09 -0.70
C LYS A 316 -10.58 14.66 -0.89
N LEU A 317 -9.94 14.09 0.13
CA LEU A 317 -9.45 12.71 0.08
C LEU A 317 -10.58 11.66 0.10
N LEU A 318 -11.79 12.02 0.57
CA LEU A 318 -12.96 11.14 0.46
C LEU A 318 -13.32 10.79 -0.99
N LEU A 319 -12.87 11.56 -1.98
CA LEU A 319 -13.00 11.22 -3.40
C LEU A 319 -12.32 9.89 -3.75
N PHE A 320 -11.33 9.47 -2.95
CA PHE A 320 -10.60 8.22 -3.12
C PHE A 320 -11.13 7.06 -2.27
N TRP A 321 -12.21 7.29 -1.50
CA TRP A 321 -12.86 6.22 -0.75
C TRP A 321 -13.73 5.38 -1.68
N ARG A 322 -13.45 4.07 -1.75
CA ARG A 322 -14.09 3.09 -2.67
C ARG A 322 -13.95 3.45 -4.16
N LYS A 323 -13.08 4.41 -4.49
CA LYS A 323 -12.74 4.86 -5.84
C LYS A 323 -11.24 5.16 -5.90
N PRO A 324 -10.39 4.11 -5.85
CA PRO A 324 -8.94 4.31 -5.86
C PRO A 324 -8.50 5.10 -7.10
N ALA A 325 -7.67 6.11 -6.91
CA ALA A 325 -7.03 6.82 -8.01
C ALA A 325 -5.79 6.03 -8.45
N ARG A 326 -5.69 5.78 -9.76
CA ARG A 326 -4.57 5.04 -10.35
C ARG A 326 -3.86 5.88 -11.39
N LYS A 327 -2.54 5.91 -11.33
CA LYS A 327 -1.69 6.54 -12.35
C LYS A 327 -0.66 5.52 -12.82
N CYS A 328 -0.59 5.33 -14.14
CA CYS A 328 0.38 4.45 -14.77
C CYS A 328 1.28 5.27 -15.71
N TRP A 329 2.59 5.09 -15.61
CA TRP A 329 3.55 5.74 -16.52
C TRP A 329 4.81 4.91 -16.70
N TRP A 330 5.62 5.33 -17.66
CA TRP A 330 6.92 4.74 -17.95
C TRP A 330 8.04 5.70 -17.62
N ASP A 331 9.18 5.13 -17.27
CA ASP A 331 10.31 5.87 -16.75
C ASP A 331 11.64 5.24 -17.16
N GLY A 332 12.63 6.08 -17.40
CA GLY A 332 13.98 5.67 -17.77
C GLY A 332 14.95 5.96 -16.63
N ILE A 333 15.25 4.95 -15.81
CA ILE A 333 16.05 5.08 -14.60
C ILE A 333 17.49 4.63 -14.90
N ASP A 334 18.49 5.38 -14.46
CA ASP A 334 19.86 4.90 -14.38
C ASP A 334 20.14 4.42 -12.95
N ILE A 335 20.63 3.19 -12.83
CA ILE A 335 21.08 2.60 -11.57
C ILE A 335 22.58 2.31 -11.62
N VAL A 336 23.20 2.20 -10.46
CA VAL A 336 24.62 1.86 -10.34
C VAL A 336 24.78 0.47 -9.75
N LEU A 337 25.36 -0.43 -10.54
CA LEU A 337 25.65 -1.81 -10.12
C LEU A 337 27.15 -2.01 -9.94
N PRO A 338 27.61 -3.01 -9.17
CA PRO A 338 29.02 -3.40 -9.18
C PRO A 338 29.53 -3.73 -10.59
N ALA A 339 30.74 -3.30 -10.91
CA ALA A 339 31.41 -3.59 -12.17
C ALA A 339 31.75 -5.09 -12.27
N ASN A 340 31.57 -5.67 -13.47
CA ASN A 340 31.99 -7.04 -13.75
C ASN A 340 33.52 -7.12 -13.85
N LYS A 341 34.12 -8.19 -13.30
CA LYS A 341 35.59 -8.44 -13.31
C LYS A 341 36.20 -8.51 -14.72
N ASP A 342 35.38 -8.76 -15.75
CA ASP A 342 35.84 -8.89 -17.13
C ASP A 342 35.74 -7.58 -17.94
N ASN A 343 35.07 -6.55 -17.42
CA ASN A 343 34.93 -5.25 -18.09
C ASN A 343 36.06 -4.27 -17.74
N THR A 344 37.06 -4.71 -16.97
CA THR A 344 38.15 -3.89 -16.44
C THR A 344 39.08 -3.31 -17.51
N THR A 345 38.97 -3.75 -18.77
CA THR A 345 39.96 -3.43 -19.82
C THR A 345 39.44 -2.62 -21.02
N ALA A 346 38.15 -2.32 -21.16
CA ALA A 346 37.66 -1.58 -22.35
C ALA A 346 36.77 -0.34 -22.07
N GLU A 347 36.00 -0.30 -20.98
CA GLU A 347 35.12 0.85 -20.66
C GLU A 347 35.45 1.50 -19.31
N ALA A 348 36.46 1.01 -18.59
CA ALA A 348 36.88 1.48 -17.26
C ALA A 348 37.40 2.94 -17.20
N ALA A 349 37.32 3.70 -18.29
CA ALA A 349 37.83 5.07 -18.40
C ALA A 349 36.74 6.14 -18.61
N GLN A 350 35.45 5.80 -18.59
CA GLN A 350 34.41 6.81 -18.40
C GLN A 350 34.03 6.83 -16.93
N THR A 351 34.64 7.75 -16.17
CA THR A 351 34.11 8.19 -14.87
C THR A 351 32.70 8.69 -15.10
N VAL A 352 31.70 7.84 -14.82
CA VAL A 352 30.29 8.23 -14.84
C VAL A 352 30.11 9.27 -13.74
N GLN A 353 29.88 10.53 -14.12
CA GLN A 353 29.58 11.56 -13.14
C GLN A 353 28.11 11.47 -12.74
N PRO A 354 27.75 11.88 -11.50
CA PRO A 354 26.36 11.91 -11.07
C PRO A 354 25.43 12.68 -12.03
N ASP A 355 25.94 13.75 -12.64
CA ASP A 355 25.19 14.60 -13.57
C ASP A 355 24.87 13.91 -14.92
N ASP A 356 25.58 12.82 -15.26
CA ASP A 356 25.34 12.03 -16.47
C ASP A 356 24.20 11.00 -16.30
N LEU A 357 23.67 10.87 -15.08
CA LEU A 357 22.61 9.92 -14.77
C LEU A 357 21.28 10.62 -14.95
N ASN A 358 20.47 10.10 -15.88
CA ASN A 358 19.03 10.27 -15.75
C ASN A 358 18.71 9.38 -14.54
N ASP A 359 18.61 9.96 -13.35
CA ASP A 359 17.43 9.76 -12.50
C ASP A 359 17.60 9.51 -10.98
N ALA A 360 16.65 10.10 -10.23
CA ALA A 360 15.99 9.72 -8.98
C ALA A 360 16.83 9.17 -7.83
N GLY A 361 17.50 10.08 -7.12
CA GLY A 361 17.91 9.87 -5.73
C GLY A 361 18.82 8.65 -5.56
N LEU A 362 20.04 8.74 -6.13
CA LEU A 362 21.07 7.73 -5.92
C LEU A 362 21.17 7.40 -4.43
N THR A 363 21.07 6.11 -4.12
CA THR A 363 21.28 5.64 -2.76
C THR A 363 22.72 5.88 -2.34
N ALA A 364 22.98 5.94 -1.03
CA ALA A 364 24.35 6.08 -0.52
C ALA A 364 25.29 4.99 -1.09
N LYS A 365 24.79 3.76 -1.27
CA LYS A 365 25.52 2.65 -1.88
C LYS A 365 25.87 2.92 -3.35
N GLU A 366 24.92 3.42 -4.14
CA GLU A 366 25.17 3.77 -5.54
C GLU A 366 26.18 4.92 -5.65
N VAL A 367 26.09 5.93 -4.78
CA VAL A 367 27.06 7.04 -4.71
C VAL A 367 28.46 6.53 -4.34
N GLU A 368 28.57 5.60 -3.40
CA GLU A 368 29.84 5.00 -3.01
C GLU A 368 30.47 4.17 -4.15
N LEU A 369 29.66 3.39 -4.87
CA LEU A 369 30.10 2.64 -6.04
C LEU A 369 30.66 3.55 -7.13
N LEU A 370 30.01 4.68 -7.40
CA LEU A 370 30.52 5.69 -8.34
C LEU A 370 31.84 6.29 -7.85
N LYS A 371 31.89 6.76 -6.60
CA LYS A 371 33.08 7.41 -6.01
C LYS A 371 34.29 6.48 -5.96
N SER A 372 34.07 5.19 -5.74
CA SER A 372 35.13 4.18 -5.69
C SER A 372 35.61 3.69 -7.07
N GLY A 373 34.94 4.11 -8.16
CA GLY A 373 35.23 3.62 -9.52
C GLY A 373 34.88 2.14 -9.73
N LYS A 374 34.15 1.52 -8.80
CA LYS A 374 33.73 0.12 -8.85
C LYS A 374 32.29 -0.05 -9.33
N GLY A 375 31.61 1.05 -9.63
CA GLY A 375 30.26 1.06 -10.17
C GLY A 375 30.25 1.07 -11.70
N ARG A 376 29.24 0.42 -12.29
CA ARG A 376 28.84 0.58 -13.69
C ARG A 376 27.42 1.12 -13.76
N LYS A 377 27.18 2.01 -14.71
CA LYS A 377 25.86 2.52 -15.05
C LYS A 377 25.06 1.46 -15.79
N VAL A 378 23.84 1.20 -15.35
CA VAL A 378 22.88 0.34 -16.05
C VAL A 378 21.57 1.09 -16.20
N ARG A 379 21.07 1.14 -17.44
CA ARG A 379 19.76 1.71 -17.75
C ARG A 379 18.69 0.68 -17.45
N VAL A 380 17.63 1.11 -16.76
CA VAL A 380 16.42 0.33 -16.51
C VAL A 380 15.23 1.11 -17.03
N TRP A 381 14.37 0.43 -17.80
CA TRP A 381 13.04 0.93 -18.10
C TRP A 381 12.08 0.45 -17.02
N ALA A 382 11.29 1.35 -16.46
CA ALA A 382 10.37 1.07 -15.37
C ALA A 382 8.95 1.46 -15.76
N ARG A 383 8.00 0.54 -15.64
CA ARG A 383 6.58 0.84 -15.62
C ARG A 383 6.13 0.95 -14.17
N ARG A 384 5.63 2.12 -13.79
CA ARG A 384 5.11 2.39 -12.46
C ARG A 384 3.61 2.47 -12.51
N VAL A 385 2.94 1.73 -11.63
CA VAL A 385 1.52 1.88 -11.33
C VAL A 385 1.42 2.32 -9.88
N TRP A 386 0.97 3.55 -9.69
CA TRP A 386 0.68 4.12 -8.37
C TRP A 386 -0.82 4.12 -8.13
N THR A 387 -1.21 3.66 -6.94
CA THR A 387 -2.60 3.66 -6.48
C THR A 387 -2.69 4.44 -5.18
N LEU A 388 -3.57 5.43 -5.15
CA LEU A 388 -3.99 6.15 -3.95
C LEU A 388 -5.42 5.73 -3.61
N GLU A 389 -5.62 5.27 -2.38
CA GLU A 389 -6.89 4.84 -1.85
C GLU A 389 -7.08 5.44 -0.45
N LEU A 390 -8.33 5.75 -0.10
CA LEU A 390 -8.71 6.03 1.28
C LEU A 390 -9.53 4.85 1.81
N SER A 391 -9.09 4.26 2.93
CA SER A 391 -9.83 3.24 3.66
C SER A 391 -10.42 3.84 4.94
N LEU A 392 -11.64 3.43 5.28
CA LEU A 392 -12.32 3.86 6.50
C LEU A 392 -12.66 2.62 7.32
N ILE A 393 -12.06 2.49 8.49
CA ILE A 393 -12.33 1.40 9.43
C ILE A 393 -13.37 1.81 10.45
#